data_AF-K8X854-F1
#
_entry.id   AF-K8X854-F1
#
_cell.length_a   1.000
_cell.length_b   1.000
_cell.length_c   1.000
_cell.angle_alpha   90.00
_cell.angle_beta   90.00
_cell.angle_gamma   90.00
#
_symmetry.space_group_name_H-M   'P 1'
#
loop_
_entity.id
_entity.type
_entity.pdbx_description
1 polymer ?
#
loop_
_entity_poly.entity_id
_entity_poly.type
_entity_poly.pdbx_seq_one_letter_code
_entity_poly.pdbx_strand_id
1 'polypeptide(L)'
;MMMQTEENSPNNNLKRINIDPYEMLIRKLERMSWNGLSDPEFHLDKSAVIMWFSQFREYSDEVVKSAMIEGILNNQFHNISYILNLVQSNDFRAMPSMDVYKLLYKFVSSVPKAIEEWIDDSDLAMSQNVLALLSQSHKVNF
;
A
#
# COMPACT_ATOMS: atom_id res chain seq x y z
N MET A 1 53.82 -22.79 -1.38
CA MET A 1 52.40 -23.09 -1.65
C MET A 1 51.62 -22.61 -0.45
N MET A 2 51.09 -21.39 -0.52
CA MET A 2 50.28 -20.77 0.54
C MET A 2 49.14 -20.03 -0.15
N MET A 3 47.93 -20.38 0.28
CA MET A 3 46.66 -19.82 -0.14
C MET A 3 46.62 -18.32 0.17
N GLN A 4 46.27 -17.49 -0.82
CA GLN A 4 45.77 -16.14 -0.57
C GLN A 4 44.24 -16.23 -0.58
N THR A 5 43.67 -16.03 0.60
CA THR A 5 42.25 -15.80 0.85
C THR A 5 41.81 -14.52 0.16
N GLU A 6 40.87 -14.63 -0.78
CA GLU A 6 40.17 -13.47 -1.36
C GLU A 6 39.24 -12.88 -0.29
N GLU A 7 39.57 -11.66 0.14
CA GLU A 7 38.75 -10.86 1.04
C GLU A 7 37.51 -10.32 0.32
N ASN A 8 36.38 -10.50 1.01
CA ASN A 8 35.07 -9.91 0.79
C ASN A 8 35.07 -8.49 0.19
N SER A 9 34.36 -8.31 -0.93
CA SER A 9 33.79 -7.02 -1.32
C SER A 9 32.27 -7.04 -1.04
N PRO A 10 31.75 -6.31 -0.04
CA PRO A 10 30.32 -6.09 0.08
C PRO A 10 29.93 -5.03 -0.95
N ASN A 11 29.30 -5.45 -2.05
CA ASN A 11 28.72 -4.55 -3.04
C ASN A 11 27.45 -3.90 -2.46
N ASN A 12 27.65 -2.99 -1.51
CA ASN A 12 26.61 -2.32 -0.75
C ASN A 12 26.23 -1.00 -1.45
N ASN A 13 25.68 -1.12 -2.66
CA ASN A 13 25.15 0.01 -3.44
C ASN A 13 23.63 -0.13 -3.66
N LEU A 14 22.90 -0.56 -2.64
CA LEU A 14 21.47 -0.28 -2.57
C LEU A 14 21.34 1.22 -2.25
N LYS A 15 21.35 2.04 -3.31
CA LYS A 15 20.85 3.42 -3.23
C LYS A 15 19.51 3.34 -2.54
N ARG A 16 19.41 3.85 -1.31
CA ARG A 16 18.12 4.13 -0.67
C ARG A 16 17.43 5.14 -1.58
N ILE A 17 16.62 4.65 -2.50
CA ILE A 17 15.73 5.49 -3.27
C ILE A 17 14.74 6.00 -2.22
N ASN A 18 14.91 7.26 -1.82
CA ASN A 18 13.89 7.95 -1.07
C ASN A 18 12.72 8.13 -2.05
N ILE A 19 11.82 7.15 -2.03
CA ILE A 19 10.63 7.16 -2.85
C ILE A 19 9.63 8.01 -2.09
N ASP A 20 9.50 9.27 -2.49
CA ASP A 20 8.35 10.08 -2.10
C ASP A 20 7.12 9.52 -2.84
N PRO A 21 6.17 8.88 -2.15
CA PRO A 21 5.00 8.30 -2.79
C PRO A 21 4.13 9.37 -3.46
N TYR A 22 4.10 10.59 -2.90
CA TYR A 22 3.39 11.73 -3.49
C TYR A 22 4.05 12.15 -4.78
N GLU A 23 5.39 12.21 -4.83
CA GLU A 23 6.09 12.56 -6.06
C GLU A 23 5.99 11.45 -7.13
N MET A 24 5.92 10.18 -6.74
CA MET A 24 5.62 9.09 -7.69
C MET A 24 4.23 9.21 -8.29
N LEU A 25 3.22 9.54 -7.49
CA LEU A 25 1.85 9.76 -7.97
C LEU A 25 1.79 10.99 -8.88
N ILE A 26 2.40 12.11 -8.47
CA ILE A 26 2.50 13.32 -9.29
C ILE A 26 3.15 13.01 -10.63
N ARG A 27 4.32 12.34 -10.65
CA ARG A 27 5.01 11.96 -11.89
C ARG A 27 4.19 11.02 -12.77
N LYS A 28 3.39 10.12 -12.17
CA LYS A 28 2.53 9.20 -12.93
C LYS A 28 1.30 9.93 -13.50
N LEU A 29 0.75 10.88 -12.75
CA LEU A 29 -0.34 11.77 -13.19
C LEU A 29 0.12 12.75 -14.28
N GLU A 30 1.31 13.33 -14.13
CA GLU A 30 1.92 14.21 -15.13
C GLU A 30 2.24 13.44 -16.42
N ARG A 31 2.73 12.20 -16.34
CA ARG A 31 2.91 11.36 -17.54
C ARG A 31 1.61 11.06 -18.27
N MET A 32 0.48 10.96 -17.56
CA MET A 32 -0.84 10.78 -18.20
C MET A 32 -1.32 12.06 -18.91
N SER A 33 -1.04 13.24 -18.36
CA SER A 33 -1.51 14.50 -18.95
C SER A 33 -0.84 14.86 -20.30
N TRP A 34 0.25 14.18 -20.66
CA TRP A 34 1.02 14.46 -21.88
C TRP A 34 0.77 13.48 -23.04
N ASN A 35 0.12 12.33 -22.78
CA ASN A 35 -0.38 11.49 -23.85
C ASN A 35 -1.71 12.09 -24.31
N GLY A 36 -1.65 13.09 -25.21
CA GLY A 36 -2.75 13.93 -25.72
C GLY A 36 -3.93 13.23 -26.42
N LEU A 37 -4.39 12.11 -25.87
CA LEU A 37 -5.76 11.62 -25.95
C LEU A 37 -6.42 12.05 -24.64
N SER A 38 -6.61 13.36 -24.48
CA SER A 38 -7.44 13.94 -23.44
C SER A 38 -8.87 13.48 -23.69
N ASP A 39 -9.20 12.31 -23.16
CA ASP A 39 -10.54 11.78 -23.10
C ASP A 39 -11.34 12.65 -22.12
N PRO A 40 -12.40 13.36 -22.56
CA PRO A 40 -13.23 14.17 -21.68
C PRO A 40 -13.87 13.38 -20.53
N GLU A 41 -13.85 12.05 -20.61
CA GLU A 41 -14.43 11.12 -19.64
C GLU A 41 -13.54 10.84 -18.42
N PHE A 42 -12.25 11.18 -18.47
CA PHE A 42 -11.32 10.89 -17.36
C PHE A 42 -11.20 12.06 -16.38
N HIS A 43 -12.32 12.41 -15.74
CA HIS A 43 -12.32 13.33 -14.61
C HIS A 43 -11.77 12.62 -13.36
N LEU A 44 -10.45 12.70 -13.16
CA LEU A 44 -9.81 12.31 -11.92
C LEU A 44 -10.34 13.18 -10.77
N ASP A 45 -11.13 12.59 -9.86
CA ASP A 45 -11.50 13.26 -8.62
C ASP A 45 -10.29 13.33 -7.67
N LYS A 46 -9.47 14.36 -7.88
CA LYS A 46 -8.28 14.64 -7.06
C LYS A 46 -8.63 14.78 -5.58
N SER A 47 -9.82 15.27 -5.26
CA SER A 47 -10.24 15.47 -3.87
C SER A 47 -10.48 14.13 -3.16
N ALA A 48 -11.13 13.17 -3.84
CA ALA A 48 -11.31 11.82 -3.33
C ALA A 48 -9.98 11.11 -3.11
N VAL A 49 -9.04 11.25 -4.06
CA VAL A 49 -7.68 10.68 -3.93
C VAL A 49 -6.95 11.29 -2.73
N ILE A 50 -6.91 12.61 -2.61
CA ILE A 50 -6.24 13.29 -1.48
C ILE A 50 -6.86 12.88 -0.14
N MET A 51 -8.19 12.84 -0.05
CA MET A 51 -8.91 12.45 1.16
C MET A 51 -8.60 10.99 1.53
N TRP A 52 -8.59 10.09 0.54
CA TRP A 52 -8.24 8.69 0.76
C TRP A 52 -6.79 8.53 1.27
N PHE A 53 -5.83 9.22 0.66
CA PHE A 53 -4.43 9.23 1.11
C PHE A 53 -4.26 9.82 2.51
N SER A 54 -5.07 10.82 2.88
CA SER A 54 -4.95 11.47 4.19
C SER A 54 -5.17 10.53 5.37
N GLN A 55 -5.84 9.39 5.16
CA GLN A 55 -6.03 8.34 6.18
C GLN A 55 -4.72 7.81 6.73
N PHE A 56 -3.63 7.89 5.96
CA PHE A 56 -2.31 7.39 6.32
C PHE A 56 -1.27 8.51 6.60
N ARG A 57 -1.70 9.78 6.65
CA ARG A 57 -0.78 10.93 6.76
C ARG A 57 0.11 10.92 8.01
N GLU A 58 -0.43 10.44 9.12
CA GLU A 58 0.27 10.45 10.42
C GLU A 58 1.13 9.19 10.65
N TYR A 59 1.18 8.29 9.66
CA TYR A 59 1.95 7.05 9.71
C TYR A 59 3.31 7.23 9.03
N SER A 60 4.28 6.37 9.37
CA SER A 60 5.59 6.40 8.74
C SER A 60 5.51 6.09 7.25
N ASP A 61 6.45 6.63 6.48
CA ASP A 61 6.59 6.35 5.04
C ASP A 61 6.66 4.85 4.75
N GLU A 62 7.23 4.05 5.67
CA GLU A 62 7.30 2.59 5.54
C GLU A 62 5.92 1.94 5.58
N VAL A 63 5.04 2.38 6.49
CA VAL A 63 3.66 1.89 6.58
C VAL A 63 2.82 2.41 5.44
N VAL A 64 2.97 3.68 5.05
CA VAL A 64 2.28 4.24 3.88
C VAL A 64 2.67 3.48 2.61
N LYS A 65 3.97 3.27 2.39
CA LYS A 65 4.46 2.50 1.23
C LYS A 65 3.93 1.07 1.26
N SER A 66 3.97 0.41 2.42
CA SER A 66 3.43 -0.93 2.56
C SER A 66 1.94 -0.93 2.22
N ALA A 67 1.11 -0.14 2.88
CA ALA A 67 -0.32 -0.13 2.63
C ALA A 67 -0.69 0.26 1.19
N MET A 68 -0.09 1.31 0.64
CA MET A 68 -0.45 1.88 -0.66
C MET A 68 0.16 1.13 -1.83
N ILE A 69 1.47 0.91 -1.81
CA ILE A 69 2.17 0.33 -2.95
C ILE A 69 2.07 -1.18 -2.89
N GLU A 70 2.51 -1.79 -1.79
CA GLU A 70 2.51 -3.24 -1.69
C GLU A 70 1.07 -3.78 -1.50
N GLY A 71 0.29 -3.16 -0.61
CA GLY A 71 -1.04 -3.60 -0.26
C GLY A 71 -2.06 -3.43 -1.38
N ILE A 72 -2.18 -2.21 -1.92
CA ILE A 72 -3.16 -1.87 -2.97
C ILE A 72 -2.60 -2.18 -4.36
N LEU A 73 -1.53 -1.50 -4.79
CA LEU A 73 -1.09 -1.57 -6.19
C LEU A 73 -0.47 -2.92 -6.56
N ASN A 74 0.21 -3.59 -5.62
CA ASN A 74 0.76 -4.94 -5.80
C ASN A 74 -0.13 -6.03 -5.18
N ASN A 75 -1.37 -5.68 -4.81
CA ASN A 75 -2.38 -6.58 -4.27
C ASN A 75 -1.82 -7.53 -3.18
N GLN A 76 -1.26 -7.02 -2.08
CA GLN A 76 -0.80 -7.88 -0.97
C GLN A 76 -1.84 -8.07 0.13
N PHE A 77 -2.95 -7.33 0.11
CA PHE A 77 -3.97 -7.43 1.17
C PHE A 77 -4.80 -8.72 1.15
N HIS A 78 -4.70 -9.56 0.11
CA HIS A 78 -5.24 -10.92 0.17
C HIS A 78 -4.34 -11.88 0.98
N ASN A 79 -3.07 -11.51 1.22
CA ASN A 79 -2.10 -12.35 1.92
C ASN A 79 -2.12 -12.08 3.42
N ILE A 80 -2.58 -13.05 4.21
CA ILE A 80 -2.69 -12.92 5.67
C ILE A 80 -1.32 -12.69 6.32
N SER A 81 -0.25 -13.35 5.86
CA SER A 81 1.08 -13.15 6.43
C SER A 81 1.58 -11.73 6.22
N TYR A 82 1.28 -11.14 5.06
CA TYR A 82 1.57 -9.73 4.80
C TYR A 82 0.82 -8.81 5.76
N ILE A 83 -0.48 -9.03 5.94
CA ILE A 83 -1.31 -8.23 6.86
C ILE A 83 -0.79 -8.33 8.30
N LEU A 84 -0.48 -9.53 8.79
CA LEU A 84 0.03 -9.73 10.14
C LEU A 84 1.36 -9.02 10.37
N ASN A 85 2.26 -9.04 9.38
CA ASN A 85 3.52 -8.31 9.44
C ASN A 85 3.29 -6.80 9.47
N LEU A 86 2.37 -6.29 8.63
CA LEU A 86 2.04 -4.87 8.60
C LEU A 86 1.45 -4.39 9.94
N VAL A 87 0.54 -5.16 10.54
CA VAL A 87 -0.08 -4.85 11.85
C VAL A 87 0.92 -4.87 13.01
N GLN A 88 2.05 -5.58 12.87
CA GLN A 88 3.12 -5.57 13.87
C GLN A 88 4.08 -4.38 13.73
N SER A 89 3.89 -3.50 12.75
CA SER A 89 4.72 -2.30 12.59
C SER A 89 4.62 -1.37 13.80
N ASN A 90 5.70 -0.59 14.02
CA ASN A 90 5.79 0.30 15.18
C ASN A 90 4.66 1.34 15.22
N ASP A 91 4.14 1.77 14.06
CA ASP A 91 3.07 2.76 13.99
C ASP A 91 1.74 2.24 14.52
N PHE A 92 1.52 0.92 14.48
CA PHE A 92 0.31 0.29 15.01
C PHE A 92 0.48 -0.24 16.43
N ARG A 93 1.65 -0.13 17.04
CA ARG A 93 1.96 -0.74 18.35
C ARG A 93 1.05 -0.26 19.47
N ALA A 94 0.56 0.99 19.39
CA ALA A 94 -0.35 1.57 20.37
C ALA A 94 -1.83 1.26 20.07
N MET A 95 -2.14 0.64 18.93
CA MET A 95 -3.49 0.33 18.49
C MET A 95 -3.81 -1.16 18.71
N PRO A 96 -5.00 -1.50 19.24
CA PRO A 96 -5.44 -2.89 19.27
C PRO A 96 -5.46 -3.46 17.84
N SER A 97 -4.96 -4.69 17.63
CA SER A 97 -4.86 -5.28 16.28
C SER A 97 -6.20 -5.28 15.53
N MET A 98 -7.30 -5.43 16.26
CA MET A 98 -8.66 -5.38 15.71
C MET A 98 -8.98 -4.01 15.09
N ASP A 99 -8.55 -2.92 15.70
CA ASP A 99 -8.78 -1.57 15.16
C ASP A 99 -7.85 -1.29 13.97
N VAL A 100 -6.67 -1.90 13.94
CA VAL A 100 -5.79 -1.89 12.75
C VAL A 100 -6.45 -2.63 11.59
N TYR A 101 -7.03 -3.81 11.81
CA TYR A 101 -7.75 -4.54 10.76
C TYR A 101 -8.94 -3.74 10.23
N LYS A 102 -9.70 -3.05 11.10
CA LYS A 102 -10.79 -2.16 10.67
C LYS A 102 -10.28 -0.96 9.88
N LEU A 103 -9.16 -0.36 10.28
CA LEU A 103 -8.52 0.74 9.57
C LEU A 103 -8.11 0.29 8.16
N LEU A 104 -7.41 -0.84 8.05
CA LEU A 104 -7.00 -1.43 6.78
C LEU A 104 -8.21 -1.80 5.92
N TYR A 105 -9.24 -2.42 6.50
CA TYR A 105 -10.48 -2.73 5.79
C TYR A 105 -11.14 -1.46 5.23
N LYS A 106 -11.35 -0.44 6.08
CA LYS A 106 -11.92 0.84 5.65
C LYS A 106 -11.09 1.47 4.52
N PHE A 107 -9.78 1.40 4.64
CA PHE A 107 -8.85 1.93 3.65
C PHE A 107 -8.99 1.24 2.29
N VAL A 108 -8.97 -0.10 2.27
CA VAL A 108 -9.15 -0.90 1.03
C VAL A 108 -10.57 -0.77 0.46
N SER A 109 -11.59 -0.63 1.31
CA SER A 109 -12.98 -0.43 0.87
C SER A 109 -13.29 1.00 0.41
N SER A 110 -12.37 1.95 0.59
CA SER A 110 -12.55 3.35 0.19
C SER A 110 -11.61 3.77 -0.94
N VAL A 111 -11.00 2.80 -1.63
CA VAL A 111 -10.16 3.06 -2.82
C VAL A 111 -10.98 3.89 -3.82
N PRO A 112 -10.50 5.08 -4.23
CA PRO A 112 -11.20 5.90 -5.20
C PRO A 112 -11.25 5.19 -6.56
N LYS A 113 -12.34 5.37 -7.31
CA LYS A 113 -12.54 4.77 -8.63
C LYS A 113 -11.34 4.93 -9.58
N ALA A 114 -10.70 6.09 -9.56
CA ALA A 114 -9.52 6.35 -10.39
C ALA A 114 -8.28 5.50 -10.04
N ILE A 115 -8.22 4.95 -8.82
CA ILE A 115 -7.21 3.99 -8.39
C ILE A 115 -7.71 2.56 -8.61
N GLU A 116 -9.02 2.30 -8.44
CA GLU A 116 -9.63 0.99 -8.76
C GLU A 116 -9.34 0.57 -10.20
N GLU A 117 -9.40 1.51 -11.15
CA GLU A 117 -9.07 1.28 -12.56
C GLU A 117 -7.61 0.80 -12.81
N TRP A 118 -6.74 0.86 -11.81
CA TRP A 118 -5.36 0.37 -11.89
C TRP A 118 -5.19 -1.04 -11.30
N ILE A 119 -6.25 -1.61 -10.75
CA ILE A 119 -6.27 -2.87 -10.01
C ILE A 119 -7.29 -3.79 -10.68
N ASP A 120 -7.07 -5.10 -10.64
CA ASP A 120 -8.10 -6.04 -11.07
C ASP A 120 -9.25 -6.04 -10.03
N ASP A 121 -10.50 -5.92 -10.48
CA ASP A 121 -11.68 -5.95 -9.61
C ASP A 121 -11.71 -7.20 -8.71
N SER A 122 -11.24 -8.34 -9.22
CA SER A 122 -11.18 -9.59 -8.48
C SER A 122 -10.14 -9.57 -7.35
N ASP A 123 -9.03 -8.88 -7.58
CA ASP A 123 -7.94 -8.70 -6.62
C ASP A 123 -8.35 -7.77 -5.47
N LEU A 124 -9.01 -6.67 -5.81
CA LEU A 124 -9.54 -5.73 -4.81
C LEU A 124 -10.63 -6.41 -3.95
N ALA A 125 -11.54 -7.15 -4.58
CA ALA A 125 -12.59 -7.89 -3.86
C ALA A 125 -11.99 -8.94 -2.90
N MET A 126 -10.92 -9.64 -3.31
CA MET A 126 -10.25 -10.61 -2.44
C MET A 126 -9.61 -9.94 -1.22
N SER A 127 -8.91 -8.82 -1.44
CA SER A 127 -8.33 -8.00 -0.37
C SER A 127 -9.39 -7.50 0.63
N GLN A 128 -10.53 -7.01 0.11
CA GLN A 128 -11.67 -6.58 0.94
C GLN A 128 -12.25 -7.74 1.76
N ASN A 129 -12.41 -8.92 1.17
CA ASN A 129 -12.97 -10.09 1.85
C ASN A 129 -12.06 -10.57 2.99
N VAL A 130 -10.75 -10.68 2.75
CA VAL A 130 -9.79 -11.10 3.79
C VAL A 130 -9.79 -10.11 4.95
N LEU A 131 -9.71 -8.81 4.67
CA LEU A 131 -9.73 -7.79 5.71
C LEU A 131 -11.09 -7.68 6.42
N ALA A 132 -12.21 -7.91 5.72
CA ALA A 132 -13.52 -8.01 6.33
C ALA A 132 -13.55 -9.14 7.38
N LEU A 133 -13.06 -10.33 7.02
CA LEU A 133 -12.99 -11.48 7.94
C LEU A 133 -12.13 -11.15 9.17
N LEU A 134 -10.95 -10.55 8.97
CA LEU A 134 -10.05 -10.15 10.06
C LEU A 134 -10.64 -9.06 10.95
N SER A 135 -11.35 -8.10 10.36
CA SER A 135 -12.02 -7.00 11.08
C SER A 135 -13.28 -7.44 11.85
N GLN A 136 -13.73 -8.69 11.66
CA GLN A 136 -14.93 -9.26 12.29
C GLN A 136 -14.63 -10.45 13.22
N SER A 137 -13.40 -10.98 13.24
CA SER A 137 -13.09 -12.31 13.80
C SER A 137 -13.30 -12.47 15.31
N HIS A 138 -13.70 -11.42 16.04
CA HIS A 138 -14.07 -11.50 17.47
C HIS A 138 -15.59 -11.57 17.72
N LYS A 139 -16.44 -11.67 16.70
CA LYS A 139 -17.89 -11.87 16.89
C LYS A 139 -18.35 -13.34 16.93
N VAL A 140 -17.43 -14.30 16.80
CA VAL A 140 -17.75 -15.72 17.00
C VAL A 140 -17.36 -16.09 18.42
N ASN A 141 -18.25 -15.78 19.36
CA ASN A 141 -18.23 -16.40 20.68
C ASN A 141 -18.62 -17.88 20.50
N PHE A 142 -17.78 -18.79 21.01
CA PHE A 142 -18.15 -20.19 21.26
C PHE A 142 -19.21 -20.27 22.35
#